data_AF-A0A9E3L7N8-F1
#
_entry.id   AF-A0A9E3L7N8-F1
#
_cell.length_a   1.000
_cell.length_b   1.000
_cell.length_c   1.000
_cell.angle_alpha   90.00
_cell.angle_beta   90.00
_cell.angle_gamma   90.00
#
_symmetry.space_group_name_H-M   'P 1'
#
loop_
_entity.id
_entity.type
_entity.pdbx_description
1 polymer ?
#
loop_
_entity_poly.entity_id
_entity_poly.type
_entity_poly.pdbx_seq_one_letter_code
_entity_poly.pdbx_strand_id
1 'polypeptide(L)'
;MTTHVLQFVELSDQDRKAATTLGKLGKGDKMEVRVSRKSGEDQVIKLPPEAAALLETALGLLFQGERVAVLVEDQELSPNDAADILGISRPLVVHRMDVGDLPFRYVGKHRRTKLKDVLALKTRIEAQRSAMEALAEDAEDLRRHYGA
;
A
#
# COMPACT_ATOMS: atom_id res chain seq x y z
N MET A 1 11.77 8.45 19.77
CA MET A 1 11.28 9.28 18.65
C MET A 1 10.42 8.40 17.76
N THR A 2 9.13 8.70 17.69
CA THR A 2 8.17 7.94 16.87
C THR A 2 8.28 8.47 15.44
N THR A 3 9.22 7.94 14.66
CA THR A 3 9.24 8.21 13.22
C THR A 3 7.93 7.67 12.65
N HIS A 4 7.00 8.56 12.30
CA HIS A 4 5.84 8.19 11.50
C HIS A 4 6.38 7.73 10.15
N VAL A 5 6.39 6.41 9.97
CA VAL A 5 6.93 5.75 8.79
C VAL A 5 5.99 5.92 7.60
N LEU A 6 4.69 6.01 7.86
CA LEU A 6 3.65 6.20 6.85
C LEU A 6 3.43 7.70 6.60
N GLN A 7 4.27 8.30 5.77
CA GLN A 7 3.96 9.61 5.19
C GLN A 7 3.04 9.39 3.99
N PHE A 8 1.74 9.62 4.20
CA PHE A 8 0.77 9.63 3.12
C PHE A 8 0.84 10.95 2.37
N VAL A 9 0.81 10.84 1.05
CA VAL A 9 0.64 11.96 0.13
C VAL A 9 -0.79 11.92 -0.39
N GLU A 10 -1.42 13.09 -0.43
CA GLU A 10 -2.72 13.32 -1.04
C GLU A 10 -2.65 14.62 -1.84
N LEU A 11 -3.42 14.70 -2.93
CA LEU A 11 -3.55 15.93 -3.70
C LEU A 11 -4.71 16.76 -3.17
N SER A 12 -4.52 18.08 -3.16
CA SER A 12 -5.63 18.99 -2.88
C SER A 12 -6.71 18.89 -3.98
N ASP A 13 -7.95 19.25 -3.64
CA ASP A 13 -9.04 19.30 -4.61
C ASP A 13 -8.73 20.21 -5.81
N GLN A 14 -7.96 21.27 -5.60
CA GLN A 14 -7.53 22.20 -6.64
C GLN A 14 -6.51 21.55 -7.57
N ASP A 15 -5.49 20.86 -7.02
CA ASP A 15 -4.47 20.19 -7.81
C ASP A 15 -5.04 19.02 -8.62
N ARG A 16 -6.01 18.28 -8.04
CA ARG A 16 -6.71 17.19 -8.73
C ARG A 16 -7.54 17.70 -9.91
N LYS A 17 -8.18 18.86 -9.81
CA LYS A 17 -8.96 19.47 -10.91
C LYS A 17 -8.07 20.07 -12.00
N ALA A 18 -6.90 20.58 -11.63
CA ALA A 18 -5.94 21.16 -12.57
C ALA A 18 -5.11 20.10 -13.30
N ALA A 19 -4.98 18.90 -12.74
CA ALA A 19 -4.23 17.82 -13.33
C ALA A 19 -4.90 17.28 -14.60
N THR A 20 -4.16 17.26 -15.71
CA THR A 20 -4.53 16.46 -16.88
C THR A 20 -4.23 15.00 -16.56
N THR A 21 -5.19 14.11 -16.77
CA THR A 21 -4.99 12.67 -16.55
C THR A 21 -3.85 12.20 -17.45
N LEU A 22 -2.78 11.68 -16.86
CA LEU A 22 -1.72 11.04 -17.64
C LEU A 22 -2.33 9.78 -18.25
N GLY A 23 -2.46 9.74 -19.58
CA GLY A 23 -2.78 8.50 -20.29
C GLY A 23 -1.68 7.46 -20.07
N LYS A 24 -1.99 6.17 -20.22
CA LYS A 24 -0.96 5.12 -20.14
C LYS A 24 0.13 5.37 -21.19
N LEU A 25 1.39 5.39 -20.78
CA LEU A 25 2.53 5.47 -21.67
C LEU A 25 2.58 4.22 -22.57
N GLY A 26 2.65 4.44 -23.88
CA GLY A 26 2.82 3.40 -24.90
C GLY A 26 4.28 2.93 -25.02
N LYS A 27 4.49 1.83 -25.76
CA LYS A 27 5.85 1.36 -26.08
C LYS A 27 6.60 2.42 -26.89
N GLY A 28 7.63 3.00 -26.29
CA GLY A 28 8.48 4.03 -26.91
C GLY A 28 8.32 5.43 -26.30
N ASP A 29 7.29 5.62 -25.48
CA ASP A 29 7.09 6.88 -24.77
C ASP A 29 8.15 7.07 -23.67
N LYS A 30 8.53 8.32 -23.42
CA LYS A 30 9.53 8.68 -22.42
C LYS A 30 8.89 9.63 -21.43
N MET A 31 9.03 9.34 -20.14
CA MET A 31 8.62 10.23 -19.08
C MET A 31 9.82 11.01 -18.54
N GLU A 32 9.65 12.31 -18.42
CA GLU A 32 10.67 13.22 -17.88
C GLU A 32 10.06 14.08 -16.79
N VAL A 33 10.81 14.29 -15.70
CA VAL A 33 10.44 15.20 -14.62
C VAL A 33 11.27 16.47 -14.76
N ARG A 34 10.59 17.61 -14.93
CA ARG A 34 11.23 18.92 -14.93
C ARG A 34 11.11 19.56 -13.55
N VAL A 35 12.23 19.95 -12.98
CA VAL A 35 12.33 20.68 -11.72
C VAL A 35 12.77 22.10 -12.03
N SER A 36 11.87 23.06 -11.86
CA SER A 36 12.19 24.48 -12.01
C SER A 36 12.61 25.08 -10.67
N ARG A 37 13.87 25.49 -10.57
CA ARG A 37 14.40 26.11 -9.35
C ARG A 37 14.19 27.62 -9.38
N LYS A 38 14.06 28.22 -8.20
CA LYS A 38 13.97 29.69 -8.04
C LYS A 38 15.19 30.44 -8.60
N SER A 39 16.33 29.76 -8.78
CA SER A 39 17.53 30.30 -9.42
C SER A 39 17.39 30.49 -10.95
N GLY A 40 16.28 30.05 -11.55
CA GLY A 40 16.08 30.06 -13.01
C GLY A 40 16.73 28.87 -13.72
N GLU A 41 17.35 27.95 -12.98
CA GLU A 41 17.90 26.72 -13.52
C GLU A 41 16.80 25.64 -13.56
N ASP A 42 16.54 25.12 -14.76
CA ASP A 42 15.63 24.01 -14.97
C ASP A 42 16.43 22.72 -15.11
N GLN A 43 16.10 21.73 -14.28
CA GLN A 43 16.68 20.40 -14.35
C GLN A 43 15.66 19.43 -14.92
N VAL A 44 16.04 18.71 -15.99
CA VAL A 44 15.23 17.63 -16.56
C VAL A 44 15.82 16.28 -16.18
N ILE A 45 15.01 15.44 -15.57
CA ILE A 45 15.37 14.09 -15.13
C ILE A 45 14.59 13.09 -15.98
N LYS A 46 15.31 12.29 -16.77
CA LYS A 46 14.72 11.19 -17.54
C LYS A 46 14.46 10.01 -16.62
N LEU A 47 13.25 9.48 -16.64
CA LEU A 47 12.88 8.34 -15.79
C LEU A 47 13.11 7.02 -16.52
N PRO A 48 13.75 6.03 -15.88
CA PRO A 48 13.73 4.66 -16.35
C PRO A 48 12.29 4.11 -16.45
N PRO A 49 12.02 3.11 -17.31
CA PRO A 49 10.68 2.56 -17.49
C PRO A 49 10.00 2.12 -16.19
N GLU A 50 10.74 1.52 -15.26
CA GLU A 50 10.23 1.02 -13.98
C GLU A 50 9.81 2.17 -13.05
N ALA A 51 10.63 3.22 -12.99
CA ALA A 51 10.30 4.43 -12.23
C ALA A 51 9.12 5.18 -12.84
N ALA A 52 9.00 5.14 -14.17
CA ALA A 52 7.87 5.74 -14.86
C ALA A 52 6.56 5.01 -14.53
N ALA A 53 6.54 3.68 -14.62
CA ALA A 53 5.37 2.87 -14.27
C ALA A 53 4.94 3.06 -12.79
N LEU A 54 5.89 3.18 -11.87
CA LEU A 54 5.61 3.48 -10.47
C LEU A 54 4.91 4.84 -10.32
N LEU A 55 5.44 5.88 -10.98
CA LEU A 55 4.86 7.23 -10.93
C LEU A 55 3.50 7.31 -11.60
N GLU A 56 3.28 6.63 -12.73
CA GLU A 56 1.96 6.50 -13.35
C GLU A 56 0.93 5.92 -12.37
N THR A 57 1.30 4.82 -11.70
CA THR A 57 0.43 4.16 -10.72
C THR A 57 0.12 5.10 -9.56
N ALA A 58 1.15 5.74 -8.99
CA ALA A 58 0.99 6.66 -7.87
C ALA A 58 0.13 7.88 -8.24
N LEU A 59 0.39 8.52 -9.39
CA LEU A 59 -0.38 9.66 -9.88
C LEU A 59 -1.83 9.27 -10.17
N GLY A 60 -2.07 8.10 -10.76
CA GLY A 60 -3.42 7.59 -11.01
C GLY A 60 -4.25 7.47 -9.73
N LEU A 61 -3.65 6.89 -8.67
CA LEU A 61 -4.28 6.79 -7.35
C LEU A 61 -4.54 8.19 -6.74
N LEU A 62 -3.54 9.07 -6.77
CA LEU A 62 -3.67 10.43 -6.25
C LEU A 62 -4.76 11.23 -6.97
N PHE A 63 -4.91 11.08 -8.30
CA PHE A 63 -5.96 11.73 -9.07
C PHE A 63 -7.35 11.14 -8.81
N GLN A 64 -7.45 9.91 -8.34
CA GLN A 64 -8.70 9.32 -7.87
C GLN A 64 -9.07 9.80 -6.45
N GLY A 65 -8.17 10.54 -5.78
CA GLY A 65 -8.35 10.99 -4.40
C GLY A 65 -7.90 9.97 -3.36
N GLU A 66 -7.19 8.93 -3.79
CA GLU A 66 -6.60 7.95 -2.88
C GLU A 66 -5.36 8.52 -2.19
N ARG A 67 -5.12 8.06 -0.95
CA ARG A 67 -3.91 8.39 -0.20
C ARG A 67 -2.82 7.38 -0.53
N VAL A 68 -1.66 7.85 -0.96
CA VAL A 68 -0.53 7.00 -1.37
C VAL A 68 0.61 7.11 -0.36
N ALA A 69 1.21 5.97 0.02
CA ALA A 69 2.42 5.92 0.83
C ALA A 69 3.53 5.15 0.09
N VAL A 70 4.77 5.61 0.23
CA VAL A 70 5.97 4.94 -0.30
C VAL A 70 6.76 4.38 0.85
N LEU A 71 7.07 3.09 0.80
CA LEU A 71 7.75 2.35 1.87
C LEU A 71 8.85 1.48 1.29
N VAL A 72 9.83 1.14 2.13
CA VAL A 72 10.91 0.20 1.78
C VAL A 72 10.62 -1.16 2.43
N GLU A 73 10.90 -2.24 1.71
CA GLU A 73 10.53 -3.60 2.13
C GLU A 73 11.08 -4.03 3.51
N ASP A 74 12.33 -3.68 3.82
CA ASP A 74 12.97 -3.99 5.11
C ASP A 74 12.69 -2.94 6.21
N GLN A 75 11.81 -1.98 5.95
CA GLN A 75 11.45 -0.96 6.92
C GLN A 75 10.75 -1.56 8.14
N GLU A 76 11.11 -1.04 9.31
CA GLU A 76 10.54 -1.47 10.57
C GLU A 76 9.29 -0.69 10.95
N LEU A 77 8.24 -1.44 11.25
CA LEU A 77 6.91 -0.95 11.54
C LEU A 77 6.57 -1.19 13.00
N SER A 78 5.87 -0.23 13.61
CA SER A 78 5.21 -0.47 14.89
C SER A 78 3.99 -1.40 14.71
N PRO A 79 3.46 -1.97 15.80
CA PRO A 79 2.17 -2.66 15.75
C PRO A 79 1.02 -1.77 15.28
N ASN A 80 1.12 -0.44 15.41
CA ASN A 80 0.11 0.48 14.90
C ASN A 80 0.21 0.58 13.37
N ASP A 81 1.40 0.81 12.83
CA ASP A 81 1.62 0.88 11.38
C ASP A 81 1.19 -0.44 10.70
N ALA A 82 1.51 -1.58 11.33
CA ALA A 82 1.07 -2.89 10.84
C ALA A 82 -0.45 -3.06 10.91
N ALA A 83 -1.13 -2.53 11.94
CA ALA A 83 -2.58 -2.57 12.05
C ALA A 83 -3.26 -1.80 10.91
N ASP A 84 -2.75 -0.60 10.61
CA ASP A 84 -3.26 0.23 9.53
C ASP A 84 -3.10 -0.46 8.16
N ILE A 85 -1.97 -1.14 7.92
CA ILE A 85 -1.71 -1.87 6.66
C ILE A 85 -2.59 -3.12 6.52
N LEU A 86 -2.77 -3.87 7.63
CA LEU A 86 -3.55 -5.11 7.65
C LEU A 86 -5.06 -4.85 7.69
N GLY A 87 -5.50 -3.63 8.00
CA GLY A 87 -6.92 -3.30 8.17
C GLY A 87 -7.55 -4.01 9.38
N ILE A 88 -6.76 -4.31 10.42
CA ILE A 88 -7.21 -4.99 11.63
C ILE A 88 -6.83 -4.19 12.88
N SER A 89 -7.42 -4.52 14.02
CA SER A 89 -7.13 -3.82 15.27
C SER A 89 -5.71 -4.10 15.77
N ARG A 90 -5.06 -3.09 16.38
CA ARG A 90 -3.73 -3.22 17.01
C ARG A 90 -3.66 -4.38 18.02
N PRO A 91 -4.64 -4.63 18.91
CA PRO A 91 -4.61 -5.80 19.78
C PRO A 91 -4.51 -7.13 19.01
N LEU A 92 -5.18 -7.24 17.85
CA LEU A 92 -5.08 -8.44 17.01
C LEU A 92 -3.71 -8.58 16.36
N VAL A 93 -3.09 -7.48 15.91
CA VAL A 93 -1.69 -7.51 15.44
C VAL A 93 -0.75 -8.00 16.54
N VAL A 94 -0.90 -7.47 17.76
CA VAL A 94 -0.10 -7.90 18.90
C VAL A 94 -0.33 -9.38 19.21
N HIS A 95 -1.58 -9.85 19.16
CA HIS A 95 -1.87 -11.27 19.33
C HIS A 95 -1.18 -12.12 18.27
N ARG A 96 -1.23 -11.73 16.98
CA ARG A 96 -0.52 -12.41 15.88
C ARG A 96 0.99 -12.43 16.09
N MET A 97 1.57 -11.38 16.67
CA MET A 97 2.97 -11.37 17.09
C MET A 97 3.23 -12.38 18.21
N ASP A 98 2.40 -12.38 19.25
CA ASP A 98 2.58 -13.22 20.44
C ASP A 98 2.42 -14.73 20.12
N VAL A 99 1.55 -15.09 19.17
CA VAL A 99 1.38 -16.48 18.70
C VAL A 99 2.39 -16.90 17.61
N GLY A 100 3.25 -15.97 17.16
CA GLY A 100 4.31 -16.25 16.18
C GLY A 100 3.90 -16.15 14.70
N ASP A 101 2.66 -15.76 14.40
CA ASP A 101 2.19 -15.57 13.02
C ASP A 101 2.83 -14.37 12.31
N LEU A 102 3.24 -13.36 13.09
CA LEU A 102 3.91 -12.16 12.63
C LEU A 102 5.28 -12.02 13.31
N PRO A 103 6.39 -12.29 12.59
CA PRO A 103 7.73 -12.07 13.11
C PRO A 103 7.92 -10.64 13.63
N PHE A 104 8.53 -10.51 14.80
CA PHE A 104 8.86 -9.22 15.38
C PHE A 104 10.14 -9.31 16.20
N ARG A 105 10.73 -8.15 16.48
CA ARG A 105 11.83 -7.99 17.42
C ARG A 105 11.59 -6.82 18.35
N TYR A 106 12.31 -6.77 19.44
CA TYR A 106 12.32 -5.60 20.32
C TYR A 106 13.37 -4.58 19.86
N VAL A 107 12.96 -3.32 19.81
CA VAL A 107 13.82 -2.15 19.68
C VAL A 107 13.62 -1.32 20.95
N GLY A 108 14.55 -1.48 21.90
CA GLY A 108 14.34 -1.02 23.27
C GLY A 108 13.13 -1.74 23.90
N LYS A 109 12.12 -0.97 24.35
CA LYS A 109 10.90 -1.51 24.96
C LYS A 109 9.76 -1.77 23.96
N HIS A 110 9.96 -1.45 22.67
CA HIS A 110 8.90 -1.49 21.66
C HIS A 110 9.09 -2.65 20.69
N ARG A 111 7.99 -3.31 20.33
CA ARG A 111 7.97 -4.32 19.27
C ARG A 111 8.07 -3.65 17.89
N ARG A 112 8.81 -4.27 16.98
CA ARG A 112 8.96 -3.87 15.58
C ARG A 112 8.88 -5.09 14.68
N THR A 113 8.16 -4.97 13.58
CA THR A 113 8.05 -6.00 12.53
C THR A 113 8.48 -5.41 11.19
N LYS A 114 8.94 -6.22 10.25
CA LYS A 114 9.33 -5.72 8.93
C LYS A 114 8.10 -5.62 8.02
N LEU A 115 8.09 -4.64 7.12
CA LEU A 115 6.99 -4.49 6.15
C LEU A 115 6.76 -5.77 5.34
N LYS A 116 7.82 -6.44 4.87
CA LYS A 116 7.68 -7.72 4.14
C LYS A 116 6.90 -8.79 4.90
N ASP A 117 7.10 -8.89 6.22
CA ASP A 117 6.43 -9.88 7.05
C ASP A 117 4.95 -9.53 7.23
N VAL A 118 4.65 -8.23 7.34
CA VAL A 118 3.28 -7.70 7.37
C VAL A 118 2.55 -7.98 6.05
N LEU A 119 3.20 -7.72 4.91
CA LEU A 119 2.61 -7.97 3.59
C LEU A 119 2.40 -9.47 3.34
N ALA A 120 3.35 -10.32 3.74
CA ALA A 120 3.19 -11.77 3.65
C ALA A 120 2.03 -12.29 4.51
N LEU A 121 1.82 -11.72 5.70
CA LEU A 121 0.64 -12.03 6.51
C LEU A 121 -0.65 -11.54 5.84
N LYS A 122 -0.66 -10.33 5.26
CA LYS A 122 -1.82 -9.79 4.54
C LYS A 122 -2.28 -10.73 3.43
N THR A 123 -1.35 -11.19 2.58
CA THR A 123 -1.64 -12.14 1.50
C THR A 123 -2.24 -13.45 2.02
N ARG A 124 -1.74 -13.98 3.15
CA ARG A 124 -2.31 -15.19 3.78
C ARG A 124 -3.74 -14.96 4.27
N ILE A 125 -4.01 -13.82 4.91
CA ILE A 125 -5.34 -13.45 5.42
C ILE A 125 -6.34 -13.30 4.26
N GLU A 126 -5.94 -12.61 3.20
CA GLU A 126 -6.78 -12.41 2.00
C GLU A 126 -7.10 -13.73 1.31
N ALA A 127 -6.12 -14.62 1.16
CA ALA A 127 -6.33 -15.96 0.60
C ALA A 127 -7.31 -16.79 1.45
N GLN A 128 -7.16 -16.76 2.78
CA GLN A 128 -8.07 -17.45 3.69
C GLN A 128 -9.49 -16.89 3.59
N ARG A 129 -9.63 -15.56 3.52
CA ARG A 129 -10.92 -14.90 3.39
C ARG A 129 -11.63 -15.30 2.09
N SER A 130 -10.92 -15.26 0.96
CA SER A 130 -11.47 -15.67 -0.34
C SER A 130 -11.92 -17.14 -0.33
N ALA A 131 -11.16 -18.03 0.30
CA ALA A 131 -11.56 -19.43 0.43
C ALA A 131 -12.82 -19.61 1.31
N MET A 132 -12.95 -18.84 2.40
CA MET A 132 -14.16 -18.87 3.23
C MET A 132 -15.38 -18.31 2.51
N GLU A 133 -15.21 -17.25 1.71
CA GLU A 133 -16.29 -16.67 0.88
C GLU A 133 -16.77 -17.69 -0.16
N ALA A 134 -15.87 -18.40 -0.84
CA ALA A 134 -16.22 -19.46 -1.78
C ALA A 134 -16.99 -20.61 -1.11
N LEU A 135 -16.55 -21.06 0.08
CA LEU A 135 -17.27 -22.10 0.83
C LEU A 135 -18.67 -21.65 1.29
N ALA A 136 -18.83 -20.37 1.63
CA ALA A 136 -20.12 -19.81 1.99
C ALA A 136 -21.07 -19.76 0.78
N GLU A 137 -20.56 -19.39 -0.39
CA GLU A 137 -21.32 -19.38 -1.65
C GLU A 137 -21.77 -20.79 -2.04
N ASP A 138 -20.87 -21.78 -2.01
CA ASP A 138 -21.20 -23.19 -2.26
C ASP A 138 -22.27 -23.71 -1.30
N ALA A 139 -22.16 -23.38 0.00
CA ALA A 139 -23.12 -23.78 1.02
C ALA A 139 -24.50 -23.13 0.80
N GLU A 140 -24.54 -21.87 0.38
CA GLU A 140 -25.78 -21.19 0.01
C GLU A 140 -26.42 -21.81 -1.24
N ASP A 141 -25.63 -22.14 -2.26
CA ASP A 141 -26.13 -22.77 -3.48
C ASP A 141 -26.70 -24.17 -3.21
N LEU A 142 -26.00 -24.98 -2.41
CA LEU A 142 -26.51 -26.27 -1.92
C LEU A 142 -27.84 -26.09 -1.18
N ARG A 143 -27.92 -25.10 -0.28
CA ARG A 143 -29.16 -24.79 0.45
C ARG A 143 -30.29 -24.33 -0.47
N ARG A 144 -30.01 -23.51 -1.48
CA ARG A 144 -31.04 -23.03 -2.43
C ARG A 144 -31.58 -24.14 -3.33
N HIS A 145 -30.72 -25.07 -3.76
CA HIS A 145 -31.10 -26.11 -4.71
C HIS A 145 -31.60 -27.41 -4.04
N TYR A 146 -31.18 -27.68 -2.81
CA TYR A 146 -31.46 -28.95 -2.12
C TYR A 146 -31.95 -28.79 -0.68
N GLY A 147 -32.07 -27.55 -0.17
CA GLY A 147 -32.64 -27.28 1.14
C GLY A 147 -34.16 -27.24 1.09
N ALA A 148 -34.80 -28.41 1.14
CA ALA A 148 -36.21 -28.56 1.49
C ALA A 148 -36.38 -28.64 3.01
#